data_AF-A0A2E8JNF9-F1
#
_entry.id   AF-A0A2E8JNF9-F1
#
_cell.length_a   1.000
_cell.length_b   1.000
_cell.length_c   1.000
_cell.angle_alpha   90.00
_cell.angle_beta   90.00
_cell.angle_gamma   90.00
#
_symmetry.space_group_name_H-M   'P 1'
#
loop_
_entity.id
_entity.type
_entity.pdbx_description
1 polymer ?
#
loop_
_entity_poly.entity_id
_entity_poly.type
_entity_poly.pdbx_seq_one_letter_code
_entity_poly.pdbx_strand_id
1 'polypeptide(L)' 'MYIMANKAKKKRNKPYRGADAATARPTVTRISAANRSKIGQWWFDHKKVAKPLIIAAIVILAVVWLIIELIRVASGVYA' A
#
# COMPACT_ATOMS: atom_id res chain seq x y z
N MET A 1 24.22 55.58 -28.32
CA MET A 1 24.01 54.13 -28.11
C MET A 1 22.57 53.93 -27.67
N TYR A 2 21.69 53.44 -28.57
CA TYR A 2 20.24 53.33 -28.32
C TYR A 2 19.95 52.06 -27.51
N ILE A 3 19.32 52.20 -26.35
CA ILE A 3 18.90 51.04 -25.54
C ILE A 3 17.56 50.54 -26.10
N MET A 4 17.60 49.38 -26.75
CA MET A 4 16.40 48.67 -27.15
C MET A 4 15.62 48.26 -25.89
N ALA A 5 14.39 48.76 -25.76
CA ALA A 5 13.49 48.39 -24.70
C ALA A 5 13.26 46.87 -24.72
N ASN A 6 13.69 46.20 -23.65
CA ASN A 6 13.54 44.77 -23.45
C ASN A 6 12.04 44.42 -23.45
N LYS A 7 11.54 43.89 -24.58
CA LYS A 7 10.12 43.56 -24.76
C LYS A 7 9.80 42.31 -23.92
N ALA A 8 9.45 42.51 -22.65
CA ALA A 8 9.07 41.43 -21.76
C ALA A 8 7.91 40.63 -22.39
N LYS A 9 8.17 39.34 -22.71
CA LYS A 9 7.16 38.44 -23.25
C LYS A 9 6.02 38.35 -22.23
N LYS A 10 4.81 38.72 -22.65
CA LYS A 10 3.59 38.60 -21.83
C LYS A 10 3.44 37.16 -21.35
N LYS A 11 3.44 36.94 -20.03
CA LYS A 11 3.16 35.63 -19.42
C LYS A 11 1.77 35.18 -19.88
N ARG A 12 1.67 34.01 -20.53
CA ARG A 12 0.37 33.41 -20.85
C ARG A 12 -0.27 32.90 -19.56
N ASN A 13 -1.06 33.73 -18.90
CA ASN A 13 -1.88 33.33 -17.74
C ASN A 13 -3.32 32.96 -18.13
N LYS A 14 -3.65 32.99 -19.43
CA LYS A 14 -5.03 32.75 -19.88
C LYS A 14 -5.39 31.30 -19.53
N PRO A 15 -6.40 31.07 -18.67
CA PRO A 15 -6.89 29.73 -18.41
C PRO A 15 -7.49 29.18 -19.71
N TYR A 16 -7.05 28.00 -20.13
CA TYR A 16 -7.56 27.32 -21.32
C TYR A 16 -8.97 26.81 -21.03
N ARG A 17 -9.99 27.61 -21.36
CA ARG A 17 -11.42 27.31 -21.19
C ARG A 17 -12.18 27.32 -22.53
N GLY A 18 -11.59 26.72 -23.57
CA GLY A 18 -12.26 26.54 -24.86
C GLY A 18 -13.26 25.38 -24.82
N ALA A 19 -14.19 25.32 -25.78
CA ALA A 19 -15.13 24.20 -25.93
C ALA A 19 -14.40 22.85 -26.12
N ASP A 20 -13.21 22.89 -26.74
CA ASP A 20 -12.33 21.73 -26.94
C ASP A 20 -11.32 21.52 -25.80
N ALA A 21 -11.38 22.31 -24.72
CA ALA A 21 -10.48 22.11 -23.59
C ALA A 21 -10.90 20.84 -22.83
N ALA A 22 -9.98 19.87 -22.73
CA ALA A 22 -10.15 18.69 -21.90
C ALA A 22 -10.45 19.12 -20.47
N THR A 23 -11.75 19.13 -20.12
CA THR A 23 -12.21 19.49 -18.80
C THR A 23 -11.88 18.32 -17.90
N ALA A 24 -10.68 18.32 -17.34
CA ALA A 24 -10.31 17.39 -16.29
C ALA A 24 -11.26 17.65 -15.10
N ARG A 25 -12.34 16.87 -15.03
CA ARG A 25 -13.27 16.94 -13.92
C ARG A 25 -12.49 16.58 -12.67
N PRO A 26 -12.52 17.40 -11.60
CA PRO A 26 -11.86 17.03 -10.37
C PRO A 26 -12.45 15.70 -9.88
N THR A 27 -11.59 14.73 -9.61
CA THR A 27 -12.02 13.46 -9.03
C THR A 27 -12.31 13.71 -7.56
N VAL A 28 -13.60 13.78 -7.22
CA VAL A 28 -14.02 13.97 -5.82
C VAL A 28 -13.78 12.65 -5.09
N THR A 29 -12.65 12.54 -4.40
CA THR A 29 -12.36 11.41 -3.50
C THR A 29 -13.10 11.63 -2.19
N ARG A 30 -14.24 10.95 -2.02
CA ARG A 30 -14.96 10.96 -0.74
C ARG A 30 -14.21 10.08 0.26
N ILE A 31 -13.58 10.72 1.24
CA ILE A 31 -12.89 10.03 2.34
C ILE A 31 -13.92 9.84 3.45
N SER A 32 -14.41 8.61 3.62
CA SER A 32 -15.22 8.24 4.78
C SER A 32 -14.32 7.65 5.87
N ALA A 33 -14.40 8.19 7.08
CA ALA A 33 -13.80 7.56 8.25
C ALA A 33 -14.63 6.32 8.59
N ALA A 34 -14.07 5.13 8.35
CA ALA A 34 -14.70 3.90 8.78
C ALA A 34 -14.64 3.85 10.32
N ASN A 35 -15.80 3.80 11.00
CA ASN A 35 -15.84 3.52 12.43
C ASN A 35 -15.47 2.04 12.65
N ARG A 36 -14.22 1.80 13.05
CA ARG A 36 -13.69 0.45 13.31
C ARG A 36 -13.38 0.33 14.79
N SER A 37 -13.68 -0.84 15.36
CA SER A 37 -13.25 -1.17 16.72
C SER A 37 -11.72 -1.16 16.80
N LYS A 38 -11.16 -0.94 18.00
CA LYS A 38 -9.70 -0.88 18.23
C LYS A 38 -8.95 -2.07 17.63
N ILE A 39 -9.54 -3.27 17.69
CA ILE A 39 -8.98 -4.51 17.13
C ILE A 39 -8.96 -4.47 15.60
N GLY A 40 -10.07 -4.07 14.96
CA GLY A 40 -10.16 -3.98 13.50
C GLY A 40 -9.29 -2.85 12.91
N GLN A 41 -9.10 -1.77 13.66
CA GLN A 41 -8.18 -0.69 13.33
C GLN A 41 -6.73 -1.21 13.35
N TRP A 42 -6.33 -1.86 14.45
CA TRP A 42 -4.99 -2.42 14.60
C TRP A 42 -4.66 -3.44 13.51
N TRP A 43 -5.60 -4.34 13.19
CA TRP A 43 -5.43 -5.30 12.10
C TRP A 43 -5.25 -4.58 10.75
N PHE A 44 -6.01 -3.54 10.47
CA PHE A 44 -5.89 -2.81 9.20
C PHE A 44 -4.52 -2.12 9.05
N ASP A 45 -4.01 -1.55 10.14
CA ASP A 45 -2.73 -0.86 10.17
C ASP A 45 -1.56 -1.86 10.07
N HIS A 46 -1.66 -2.99 10.78
CA HIS A 46 -0.59 -3.97 10.90
C HIS A 46 -0.70 -5.13 9.91
N LYS A 47 -1.73 -5.22 9.06
CA LYS A 47 -1.92 -6.32 8.09
C LYS A 47 -0.71 -6.61 7.20
N LYS A 48 0.12 -5.61 6.91
CA LYS A 48 1.34 -5.78 6.08
C LYS A 48 2.42 -6.58 6.81
N VAL A 49 2.46 -6.49 8.15
CA VAL A 49 3.43 -7.15 9.02
C VAL A 49 2.83 -8.43 9.63
N ALA A 50 1.55 -8.41 9.99
CA ALA A 50 0.85 -9.56 10.55
C ALA A 50 0.80 -10.75 9.58
N LYS A 51 0.60 -10.50 8.28
CA LYS A 51 0.56 -11.56 7.26
C LYS A 51 1.85 -12.40 7.20
N PRO A 52 3.06 -11.83 6.98
CA PRO A 52 4.28 -12.62 6.94
C PRO A 52 4.61 -13.27 8.28
N LEU A 53 4.29 -12.62 9.41
CA LEU A 53 4.50 -13.22 10.74
C LEU A 53 3.65 -14.48 10.95
N ILE A 54 2.38 -14.45 10.56
CA ILE A 54 1.49 -15.63 10.67
C ILE A 54 2.01 -16.77 9.79
N ILE A 55 2.43 -16.46 8.56
CA ILE A 55 3.00 -17.47 7.65
C ILE A 55 4.28 -18.07 8.26
N ALA A 56 5.18 -17.24 8.75
CA ALA A 56 6.41 -17.70 9.40
C ALA A 56 6.12 -18.61 10.61
N ALA A 57 5.14 -18.24 11.45
CA ALA A 57 4.73 -19.05 12.59
C ALA A 57 4.19 -20.43 12.15
N ILE A 58 3.37 -20.49 11.10
CA ILE A 58 2.87 -21.75 10.54
C ILE A 58 4.02 -22.63 10.02
N VAL A 59 4.98 -22.03 9.31
CA VAL A 59 6.14 -22.77 8.79
C VAL A 59 6.98 -23.35 9.94
N ILE A 60 7.23 -22.57 10.99
CA ILE A 60 7.97 -23.04 12.17
C ILE A 60 7.24 -24.22 12.83
N LEU A 61 5.92 -24.12 13.02
CA LEU A 61 5.12 -25.21 13.58
C LEU A 61 5.19 -26.47 12.72
N ALA A 62 5.11 -26.34 11.39
CA ALA A 62 5.24 -27.47 10.48
C ALA A 62 6.61 -28.15 10.59
N VAL A 63 7.70 -27.37 10.72
CA VAL A 63 9.05 -27.91 10.91
C VAL A 63 9.15 -28.66 12.24
N VAL A 64 8.65 -28.10 13.33
CA VAL A 64 8.64 -28.77 14.64
C VAL A 64 7.85 -30.07 14.58
N TRP A 65 6.68 -30.05 13.94
CA TRP A 65 5.85 -31.25 13.73
C TRP A 65 6.62 -32.34 12.98
N LEU A 66 7.29 -31.98 11.88
CA LEU A 66 8.08 -32.93 11.10
C LEU A 66 9.23 -33.54 11.91
N ILE A 67 9.89 -32.74 12.75
CA ILE A 67 10.96 -33.24 13.63
C ILE A 67 10.41 -34.25 14.64
N ILE A 68 9.26 -33.95 15.27
CA ILE A 68 8.61 -34.87 16.21
C ILE A 68 8.26 -36.18 15.50
N GLU A 69 7.68 -36.10 14.31
CA GLU A 69 7.29 -37.27 13.54
C GLU A 69 8.50 -38.11 13.10
N LEU A 70 9.59 -37.45 12.69
CA LEU A 70 10.85 -38.12 12.38
C LEU A 70 11.40 -38.87 13.59
N ILE A 71 11.41 -38.24 14.77
CA ILE A 71 11.85 -38.87 16.02
C ILE A 71 10.96 -40.07 16.35
N ARG A 72 9.63 -39.93 16.21
CA ARG A 72 8.68 -41.03 16.43
C ARG A 72 8.97 -42.23 15.53
N VAL A 73 9.15 -42.00 14.24
CA VAL A 73 9.50 -43.06 13.27
C VAL A 73 10.85 -43.69 13.62
N ALA A 74 11.87 -42.88 13.90
CA ALA A 74 13.21 -43.38 14.24
C ALA A 74 13.24 -44.16 15.57
N SER A 75 12.40 -43.77 16.54
CA SER A 75 12.29 -44.45 17.83
C SER A 75 11.55 -45.80 17.75
N GLY A 76 10.99 -46.16 16.59
CA GLY A 76 10.29 -47.43 16.39
C GLY A 76 9.00 -47.56 17.22
N VAL A 77 8.51 -46.48 17.82
CA VAL A 77 7.34 -46.49 18.72
C VAL A 77 6.03 -46.85 17.99
N TYR A 78 6.03 -46.81 16.65
CA TYR A 78 4.91 -47.22 15.79
C TYR A 78 5.27 -48.34 14.79
N ALA A 79 6.40 -49.04 14.99
CA ALA A 79 6.74 -50.26 14.25
C ALA A 79 6.11 -51.50 14.92
#